data_AF-A0A8C9MZ62-F1
#
_entry.id   AF-A0A8C9MZ62-F1
#
_cell.length_a   1.000
_cell.length_b   1.000
_cell.length_c   1.000
_cell.angle_alpha   90.00
_cell.angle_beta   90.00
_cell.angle_gamma   90.00
#
_symmetry.space_group_name_H-M   'P 1'
#
loop_
_entity.id
_entity.type
_entity.pdbx_description
1 polymer ?
#
loop_
_entity_poly.entity_id
_entity_poly.type
_entity_poly.pdbx_seq_one_letter_code
_entity_poly.pdbx_strand_id
1 'polypeptide(L)'
;RDFQRRQPYQYLHYALFKSNKIEKAVSAAHTFLQKNPKHEMTLRYLNYYRTMLDVDEYLVDLEAQPYEPIFVRAVKLYNGGDFRSSAADMEQALAEYYKAYEDCLAGCEGAYELQEFKDFYPAIADHFVSVLQCKVDCETDLTPNVGGYFVEKFVATMYHYLQFAYYKLNDVQDAVRSVSSYMLFDPGDTVMQQNLVYYRFHRERWRLREEDFEPRPEAVRYHNQTAAQKKMLEFARQYLQDDDDEVPDVGCRWCF
;
A
#
# COMPACT_ATOMS: atom_id res chain seq x y z
N ARG A 1 16.41 -2.57 5.41
CA ARG A 1 15.94 -3.80 4.73
C ARG A 1 15.41 -4.87 5.70
N ASP A 2 16.16 -5.26 6.74
CA ASP A 2 15.70 -6.32 7.66
C ASP A 2 14.48 -5.95 8.51
N PHE A 3 14.39 -4.70 8.95
CA PHE A 3 13.25 -4.16 9.69
C PHE A 3 11.97 -4.14 8.84
N GLN A 4 12.04 -3.69 7.58
CA GLN A 4 10.90 -3.72 6.64
C GLN A 4 10.37 -5.13 6.41
N ARG A 5 11.26 -6.13 6.37
CA ARG A 5 10.90 -7.56 6.28
C ARG A 5 10.51 -8.18 7.61
N ARG A 6 10.47 -7.39 8.69
CA ARG A 6 10.15 -7.82 10.05
C ARG A 6 11.02 -8.98 10.56
N GLN A 7 12.23 -9.14 10.02
CA GLN A 7 13.18 -10.19 10.42
C GLN A 7 13.45 -10.23 11.94
N PRO A 8 13.57 -9.10 12.65
CA PRO A 8 13.72 -9.11 14.10
C PRO A 8 12.65 -9.91 14.85
N TYR A 9 11.41 -9.97 14.34
CA TYR A 9 10.33 -10.73 14.96
C TYR A 9 10.52 -12.23 14.88
N GLN A 10 11.26 -12.73 13.90
CA GLN A 10 11.62 -14.15 13.83
C GLN A 10 12.55 -14.54 14.98
N TYR A 11 13.54 -13.69 15.28
CA TYR A 11 14.44 -13.88 16.43
C TYR A 11 13.72 -13.69 17.76
N LEU A 12 12.89 -12.65 17.86
CA LEU A 12 12.07 -12.37 19.04
C LEU A 12 11.14 -13.54 19.36
N HIS A 13 10.46 -14.08 18.34
CA HIS A 13 9.64 -15.29 18.46
C HIS A 13 10.43 -16.46 19.08
N TYR A 14 11.63 -16.74 18.58
CA TYR A 14 12.46 -17.84 19.09
C TYR A 14 12.84 -17.63 20.57
N ALA A 15 13.25 -16.41 20.94
CA ALA A 15 13.60 -16.07 22.31
C ALA A 15 12.40 -16.19 23.28
N LEU A 16 11.22 -15.73 22.85
CA LEU A 16 9.98 -15.81 23.63
C LEU A 16 9.53 -17.25 23.83
N PHE A 17 9.61 -18.08 22.78
CA PHE A 17 9.30 -19.50 22.86
C PHE A 17 10.24 -20.21 23.85
N LYS A 18 11.56 -19.98 23.76
CA LYS A 18 12.55 -20.55 24.69
C LYS A 18 12.36 -20.09 26.13
N SER A 19 11.76 -18.92 26.34
CA SER A 19 11.43 -18.37 27.65
C SER A 19 10.04 -18.80 28.16
N ASN A 20 9.39 -19.77 27.51
CA ASN A 20 8.04 -20.25 27.82
C ASN A 20 6.95 -19.16 27.79
N LYS A 21 7.14 -18.09 27.00
CA LYS A 21 6.16 -17.01 26.78
C LYS A 21 5.43 -17.24 25.47
N ILE A 22 4.65 -18.32 25.39
CA ILE A 22 4.07 -18.81 24.13
C ILE A 22 3.12 -17.78 23.49
N GLU A 23 2.26 -17.13 24.27
CA GLU A 23 1.34 -16.09 23.80
C GLU A 23 2.08 -14.96 23.03
N LYS A 24 3.16 -14.44 23.61
CA LYS A 24 3.98 -13.40 22.98
C LYS A 24 4.74 -13.94 21.77
N ALA A 25 5.16 -15.21 21.82
CA ALA A 25 5.79 -15.86 20.67
C ALA A 25 4.83 -15.94 19.48
N VAL A 26 3.55 -16.28 19.73
CA VAL A 26 2.49 -16.24 18.70
C VAL A 26 2.40 -14.87 18.05
N SER A 27 2.29 -13.79 18.83
CA SER A 27 2.19 -12.42 18.28
C SER A 27 3.42 -12.03 17.48
N ALA A 28 4.63 -12.39 17.93
CA ALA A 28 5.86 -12.14 17.17
C ALA A 28 5.91 -12.94 15.86
N ALA A 29 5.54 -14.23 15.89
CA ALA A 29 5.44 -15.06 14.68
C ALA A 29 4.40 -14.51 13.69
N HIS A 30 3.25 -14.08 14.19
CA HIS A 30 2.19 -13.46 13.38
C HIS A 30 2.68 -12.16 12.74
N THR A 31 3.28 -11.27 13.52
CA THR A 31 3.88 -9.99 13.05
C THR A 31 4.88 -10.22 11.91
N PHE A 32 5.74 -11.24 12.03
CA PHE A 32 6.67 -11.63 10.96
C PHE A 32 5.96 -12.10 9.67
N LEU A 33 4.91 -12.91 9.82
CA LEU A 33 4.15 -13.46 8.68
C LEU A 33 3.39 -12.39 7.90
N GLN A 34 3.06 -11.24 8.51
CA GLN A 34 2.41 -10.14 7.79
C GLN A 34 3.26 -9.64 6.61
N LYS A 35 4.59 -9.65 6.73
CA LYS A 35 5.51 -9.33 5.61
C LYS A 35 6.06 -10.56 4.88
N ASN A 36 5.88 -11.75 5.45
CA ASN A 36 6.42 -13.01 4.91
C ASN A 36 5.35 -14.12 4.88
N PRO A 37 4.21 -13.94 4.19
CA PRO A 37 3.05 -14.83 4.30
C PRO A 37 3.34 -16.29 3.95
N LYS A 38 4.32 -16.52 3.07
CA LYS A 38 4.67 -17.85 2.54
C LYS A 38 5.81 -18.53 3.31
N HIS A 39 6.25 -17.96 4.44
CA HIS A 39 7.38 -18.53 5.19
C HIS A 39 6.97 -19.82 5.93
N GLU A 40 7.32 -20.96 5.35
CA GLU A 40 6.87 -22.30 5.77
C GLU A 40 7.16 -22.60 7.24
N MET A 41 8.35 -22.28 7.72
CA MET A 41 8.75 -22.63 9.08
C MET A 41 7.93 -21.89 10.13
N THR A 42 7.60 -20.60 9.90
CA THR A 42 6.78 -19.82 10.84
C THR A 42 5.33 -20.28 10.82
N LEU A 43 4.81 -20.67 9.65
CA LEU A 43 3.48 -21.29 9.55
C LEU A 43 3.40 -22.61 10.34
N ARG A 44 4.45 -23.44 10.28
CA ARG A 44 4.54 -24.68 11.08
C ARG A 44 4.54 -24.39 12.58
N TYR A 45 5.24 -23.35 13.03
CA TYR A 45 5.21 -22.95 14.44
C TYR A 45 3.82 -22.51 14.90
N LEU A 46 3.11 -21.69 14.11
CA LEU A 46 1.73 -21.31 14.45
C LEU A 46 0.78 -22.51 14.50
N ASN A 47 0.91 -23.46 13.58
CA ASN A 47 0.12 -24.70 13.61
C ASN A 47 0.43 -25.54 14.86
N TYR A 48 1.69 -25.57 15.30
CA TYR A 48 2.06 -26.21 16.55
C TYR A 48 1.47 -25.47 17.76
N TYR A 49 1.44 -24.14 17.77
CA TYR A 49 0.81 -23.39 18.87
C TYR A 49 -0.69 -23.63 18.99
N ARG A 50 -1.39 -23.87 17.86
CA ARG A 50 -2.83 -24.19 17.84
C ARG A 50 -3.18 -25.48 18.58
N THR A 51 -2.22 -26.38 18.78
CA THR A 51 -2.47 -27.61 19.56
C THR A 51 -2.31 -27.40 21.07
N MET A 52 -1.78 -26.26 21.50
CA MET A 52 -1.44 -25.98 22.90
C MET A 52 -2.35 -24.91 23.54
N LEU A 53 -2.82 -23.94 22.77
CA LEU A 53 -3.68 -22.86 23.25
C LEU A 53 -4.62 -22.37 22.14
N ASP A 54 -5.61 -21.56 22.52
CA ASP A 54 -6.44 -20.84 21.56
C ASP A 54 -5.64 -19.67 20.97
N VAL A 55 -5.01 -19.91 19.83
CA VAL A 55 -4.03 -19.00 19.21
C VAL A 55 -4.70 -17.73 18.68
N ASP A 56 -5.99 -17.80 18.32
CA ASP A 56 -6.67 -16.71 17.61
C ASP A 56 -6.75 -15.43 18.47
N GLU A 57 -6.79 -15.55 19.79
CA GLU A 57 -6.72 -14.42 20.72
C GLU A 57 -5.37 -13.70 20.71
N TYR A 58 -4.30 -14.38 20.28
CA TYR A 58 -2.91 -13.88 20.35
C TYR A 58 -2.32 -13.54 18.97
N LEU A 59 -3.09 -13.69 17.89
CA LEU A 59 -2.74 -13.28 16.53
C LEU A 59 -2.80 -11.75 16.38
N VAL A 60 -1.92 -11.08 17.11
CA VAL A 60 -1.78 -9.62 17.11
C VAL A 60 -0.56 -9.24 16.29
N ASP A 61 -0.76 -8.38 15.29
CA ASP A 61 0.35 -7.72 14.60
C ASP A 61 0.86 -6.55 15.45
N LEU A 62 2.08 -6.66 15.93
CA LEU A 62 2.74 -5.68 16.80
C LEU A 62 3.15 -4.41 16.04
N GLU A 63 3.15 -4.44 14.70
CA GLU A 63 3.43 -3.30 13.83
C GLU A 63 2.26 -2.96 12.90
N ALA A 64 1.05 -3.34 13.29
CA ALA A 64 -0.16 -3.03 12.53
C ALA A 64 -0.26 -1.52 12.29
N GLN A 65 -0.49 -1.14 11.04
CA GLN A 65 -0.74 0.26 10.72
C GLN A 65 -2.18 0.64 11.10
N PRO A 66 -2.46 1.91 11.46
CA PRO A 66 -3.78 2.31 11.96
C PRO A 66 -4.95 1.98 11.01
N TYR A 67 -4.74 2.03 9.69
CA TYR A 67 -5.77 1.73 8.70
C TYR A 67 -6.07 0.24 8.54
N GLU A 68 -5.13 -0.67 8.86
CA GLU A 68 -5.28 -2.11 8.59
C GLU A 68 -6.44 -2.76 9.38
N PRO A 69 -6.54 -2.62 10.72
CA PRO A 69 -7.65 -3.21 11.46
C PRO A 69 -8.99 -2.56 11.09
N ILE A 70 -8.98 -1.28 10.73
CA ILE A 70 -10.18 -0.55 10.27
C ILE A 70 -10.64 -1.09 8.92
N PHE A 71 -9.72 -1.28 7.97
CA PHE A 71 -10.01 -1.87 6.66
C PHE A 71 -10.59 -3.29 6.80
N VAL A 72 -9.96 -4.16 7.60
CA VAL A 72 -10.45 -5.52 7.84
C VAL A 72 -11.85 -5.50 8.46
N ARG A 73 -12.12 -4.58 9.39
CA ARG A 73 -13.46 -4.39 9.98
C ARG A 73 -14.47 -3.91 8.94
N ALA A 74 -14.11 -2.94 8.10
CA ALA A 74 -14.95 -2.41 7.03
C ALA A 74 -15.37 -3.52 6.04
N VAL A 75 -14.43 -4.41 5.67
CA VAL A 75 -14.69 -5.56 4.79
C VAL A 75 -15.60 -6.59 5.47
N LYS A 76 -15.43 -6.86 6.77
CA LYS A 76 -16.34 -7.73 7.54
C LYS A 76 -17.76 -7.18 7.57
N LEU A 77 -17.91 -5.88 7.83
CA LEU A 77 -19.21 -5.20 7.83
C LEU A 77 -19.86 -5.22 6.44
N TYR A 78 -19.08 -5.01 5.38
CA TYR A 78 -19.54 -5.11 4.00
C TYR A 78 -20.14 -6.49 3.70
N ASN A 79 -19.41 -7.55 4.04
CA ASN A 79 -19.84 -8.93 3.83
C ASN A 79 -21.05 -9.30 4.73
N GLY A 80 -21.19 -8.65 5.89
CA GLY A 80 -22.36 -8.76 6.76
C GLY A 80 -23.57 -7.95 6.31
N GLY A 81 -23.44 -7.12 5.26
CA GLY A 81 -24.52 -6.28 4.73
C GLY A 81 -24.75 -4.95 5.47
N ASP A 82 -23.94 -4.63 6.49
CA ASP A 82 -23.96 -3.31 7.12
C ASP A 82 -23.15 -2.31 6.29
N PHE A 83 -23.75 -1.88 5.18
CA PHE A 83 -23.10 -0.96 4.24
C PHE A 83 -22.84 0.42 4.84
N ARG A 84 -23.64 0.86 5.81
CA ARG A 84 -23.47 2.18 6.45
C ARG A 84 -22.20 2.20 7.30
N SER A 85 -22.07 1.23 8.21
CA SER A 85 -20.87 1.14 9.05
C SER A 85 -19.64 0.78 8.22
N SER A 86 -19.80 -0.08 7.20
CA SER A 86 -18.73 -0.41 6.27
C SER A 86 -18.21 0.83 5.53
N ALA A 87 -19.09 1.67 4.97
CA ALA A 87 -18.69 2.90 4.29
C ALA A 87 -17.94 3.84 5.26
N ALA A 88 -18.46 4.04 6.47
CA ALA A 88 -17.81 4.89 7.47
C ALA A 88 -16.40 4.41 7.84
N ASP A 89 -16.23 3.11 8.10
CA ASP A 89 -14.92 2.52 8.39
C ASP A 89 -13.99 2.57 7.16
N MET A 90 -14.52 2.39 5.95
CA MET A 90 -13.71 2.41 4.73
C MET A 90 -13.21 3.83 4.41
N GLU A 91 -14.04 4.86 4.60
CA GLU A 91 -13.62 6.27 4.51
C GLU A 91 -12.52 6.58 5.55
N GLN A 92 -12.68 6.09 6.78
CA GLN A 92 -11.65 6.26 7.82
C GLN A 92 -10.35 5.53 7.47
N ALA A 93 -10.43 4.28 7.00
CA ALA A 93 -9.26 3.51 6.60
C ALA A 93 -8.50 4.19 5.46
N LEU A 94 -9.22 4.73 4.46
CA LEU A 94 -8.63 5.47 3.35
C LEU A 94 -7.91 6.74 3.83
N ALA A 95 -8.52 7.50 4.73
CA ALA A 95 -7.92 8.70 5.31
C ALA A 95 -6.65 8.37 6.13
N GLU A 96 -6.68 7.34 6.96
CA GLU A 96 -5.52 6.89 7.74
C GLU A 96 -4.42 6.30 6.85
N TYR A 97 -4.78 5.61 5.76
CA TYR A 97 -3.82 5.14 4.77
C TYR A 97 -3.06 6.29 4.12
N TYR A 98 -3.75 7.36 3.72
CA TYR A 98 -3.08 8.52 3.11
C TYR A 98 -2.10 9.21 4.07
N LYS A 99 -2.43 9.27 5.37
CA LYS A 99 -1.49 9.77 6.39
C LYS A 99 -0.27 8.86 6.51
N ALA A 100 -0.48 7.54 6.63
CA ALA A 100 0.62 6.58 6.69
C ALA A 100 1.51 6.63 5.44
N TYR A 101 0.93 6.88 4.28
CA TYR A 101 1.66 7.10 3.03
C TYR A 101 2.50 8.39 3.08
N GLU A 102 1.94 9.51 3.52
CA GLU A 102 2.70 10.76 3.71
C GLU A 102 3.86 10.60 4.71
N ASP A 103 3.62 9.90 5.82
CA ASP A 103 4.65 9.59 6.83
C ASP A 103 5.76 8.70 6.25
N CYS A 104 5.40 7.71 5.43
CA CYS A 104 6.38 6.87 4.71
C CYS A 104 7.26 7.72 3.78
N LEU A 105 6.65 8.62 3.00
CA LEU A 105 7.39 9.52 2.11
C LEU A 105 8.36 10.43 2.86
N ALA A 106 7.94 10.97 4.00
CA ALA A 106 8.79 11.79 4.86
C ALA A 106 9.96 10.96 5.43
N GLY A 107 9.69 9.71 5.82
CA GLY A 107 10.71 8.78 6.32
C GLY A 107 11.81 8.45 5.31
N CYS A 108 11.53 8.58 4.01
CA CYS A 108 12.51 8.31 2.95
C CYS A 108 13.58 9.41 2.80
N GLU A 109 13.39 10.60 3.36
CA GLU A 109 14.36 11.72 3.25
C GLU A 109 15.43 11.69 4.35
N GLY A 110 15.61 10.54 5.01
CA GLY A 110 16.56 10.34 6.09
C GLY A 110 18.03 10.28 5.65
N ALA A 111 18.91 10.07 6.64
CA ALA A 111 20.35 10.00 6.42
C ALA A 111 20.74 8.84 5.47
N TYR A 112 21.64 9.13 4.53
CA TYR A 112 22.20 8.16 3.59
C TYR A 112 23.53 7.61 4.11
N GLU A 113 23.60 6.29 4.27
CA GLU A 113 24.87 5.62 4.52
C GLU A 113 25.62 5.47 3.18
N LEU A 114 26.68 6.26 3.00
CA LEU A 114 27.58 6.12 1.86
C LEU A 114 28.26 4.75 1.93
N GLN A 115 27.86 3.84 1.04
CA GLN A 115 28.45 2.50 0.96
C GLN A 115 29.83 2.51 0.28
N GLU A 116 30.06 3.48 -0.61
CA GLU A 116 31.28 3.62 -1.38
C GLU A 116 31.74 5.08 -1.38
N PHE A 117 33.07 5.28 -1.46
CA PHE A 117 33.64 6.61 -1.61
C PHE A 117 33.50 7.04 -3.07
N LYS A 118 32.51 7.89 -3.34
CA LYS A 118 32.30 8.54 -4.63
C LYS A 118 32.58 10.04 -4.53
N ASP A 119 32.86 10.66 -5.68
CA ASP A 119 32.89 12.12 -5.78
C ASP A 119 31.52 12.71 -5.42
N PHE A 120 31.50 13.99 -5.06
CA PHE A 120 30.32 14.66 -4.50
C PHE A 120 29.07 14.54 -5.37
N TYR A 121 29.17 14.74 -6.69
CA TYR A 121 28.01 14.72 -7.59
C TYR A 121 27.42 13.31 -7.79
N PRO A 122 28.21 12.26 -8.12
CA PRO A 122 27.70 10.89 -8.16
C PRO A 122 27.10 10.42 -6.83
N ALA A 123 27.73 10.76 -5.69
CA ALA A 123 27.20 10.40 -4.38
C ALA A 123 25.81 11.01 -4.11
N ILE A 124 25.60 12.25 -4.56
CA ILE A 124 24.29 12.91 -4.48
C ILE A 124 23.28 12.26 -5.43
N ALA A 125 23.68 11.94 -6.65
CA ALA A 125 22.80 11.28 -7.63
C ALA A 125 22.30 9.92 -7.11
N ASP A 126 23.21 9.09 -6.58
CA ASP A 126 22.87 7.81 -5.97
C ASP A 126 21.91 7.96 -4.79
N HIS A 127 22.17 8.95 -3.92
CA HIS A 127 21.26 9.26 -2.82
C HIS A 127 19.86 9.62 -3.33
N PHE A 128 19.76 10.49 -4.34
CA PHE A 128 18.48 10.84 -4.95
C PHE A 128 17.74 9.63 -5.53
N VAL A 129 18.45 8.73 -6.23
CA VAL A 129 17.87 7.49 -6.75
C VAL A 129 17.37 6.62 -5.60
N SER A 130 18.14 6.49 -4.51
CA SER A 130 17.75 5.71 -3.32
C SER A 130 16.51 6.30 -2.63
N VAL A 131 16.41 7.62 -2.51
CA VAL A 131 15.24 8.30 -1.93
C VAL A 131 14.01 8.08 -2.81
N LEU A 132 14.15 8.25 -4.13
CA LEU A 132 13.07 7.99 -5.09
C LEU A 132 12.60 6.53 -5.03
N GLN A 133 13.54 5.59 -4.92
CA GLN A 133 13.24 4.18 -4.75
C GLN A 133 12.40 3.93 -3.50
N CYS A 134 12.84 4.44 -2.34
CA CYS A 134 12.10 4.34 -1.09
C CYS A 134 10.68 4.90 -1.21
N LYS A 135 10.52 6.08 -1.82
CA LYS A 135 9.21 6.73 -2.01
C LYS A 135 8.27 5.89 -2.88
N VAL A 136 8.78 5.27 -3.94
CA VAL A 136 8.00 4.37 -4.81
C VAL A 136 7.64 3.08 -4.07
N ASP A 137 8.53 2.56 -3.24
CA ASP A 137 8.31 1.33 -2.45
C ASP A 137 7.27 1.52 -1.32
N CYS A 138 6.93 2.75 -0.92
CA CYS A 138 5.91 3.02 0.08
C CYS A 138 4.55 2.37 -0.23
N GLU A 139 4.12 2.33 -1.50
CA GLU A 139 2.84 1.66 -1.85
C GLU A 139 2.88 0.16 -1.53
N THR A 140 3.98 -0.50 -1.89
CA THR A 140 4.18 -1.92 -1.63
C THR A 140 4.40 -2.21 -0.14
N ASP A 141 5.16 -1.35 0.54
CA ASP A 141 5.47 -1.49 1.97
C ASP A 141 4.24 -1.24 2.85
N LEU A 142 3.28 -0.44 2.40
CA LEU A 142 2.02 -0.19 3.11
C LEU A 142 0.88 -1.10 2.64
N THR A 143 1.10 -2.00 1.68
CA THR A 143 0.05 -2.94 1.27
C THR A 143 -0.20 -3.94 2.41
N PRO A 144 -1.45 -4.03 2.93
CA PRO A 144 -1.74 -4.93 4.02
C PRO A 144 -1.80 -6.38 3.56
N ASN A 145 -1.48 -7.28 4.47
CA ASN A 145 -1.68 -8.70 4.31
C ASN A 145 -2.91 -9.14 5.11
N VAL A 146 -3.93 -9.63 4.41
CA VAL A 146 -5.17 -10.09 5.02
C VAL A 146 -5.30 -11.58 4.79
N GLY A 147 -5.27 -12.36 5.88
CA GLY A 147 -5.43 -13.82 5.80
C GLY A 147 -4.31 -14.55 5.05
N GLY A 148 -3.13 -13.95 4.92
CA GLY A 148 -1.98 -14.54 4.20
C GLY A 148 -1.81 -14.05 2.75
N TYR A 149 -2.63 -13.11 2.30
CA TYR A 149 -2.58 -12.56 0.96
C TYR A 149 -2.47 -11.03 1.01
N PHE A 150 -1.56 -10.47 0.21
CA PHE A 150 -1.49 -9.03 0.03
C PHE A 150 -2.68 -8.54 -0.79
N VAL A 151 -3.27 -7.43 -0.37
CA VAL A 151 -4.41 -6.84 -1.07
C VAL A 151 -3.91 -6.11 -2.32
N GLU A 152 -4.17 -6.68 -3.49
CA GLU A 152 -3.80 -6.06 -4.76
C GLU A 152 -4.57 -4.74 -4.98
N LYS A 153 -3.88 -3.77 -5.59
CA LYS A 153 -4.43 -2.45 -5.92
C LYS A 153 -5.16 -1.83 -4.73
N PHE A 154 -4.52 -1.78 -3.56
CA PHE A 154 -5.17 -1.54 -2.27
C PHE A 154 -6.08 -0.29 -2.24
N VAL A 155 -5.61 0.86 -2.74
CA VAL A 155 -6.42 2.09 -2.82
C VAL A 155 -7.63 1.94 -3.74
N ALA A 156 -7.45 1.29 -4.90
CA ALA A 156 -8.56 0.98 -5.81
C ALA A 156 -9.58 0.07 -5.11
N THR A 157 -9.12 -0.94 -4.38
CA THR A 157 -9.98 -1.85 -3.62
C THR A 157 -10.83 -1.10 -2.58
N MET A 158 -10.27 -0.12 -1.86
CA MET A 158 -11.05 0.71 -0.94
C MET A 158 -12.15 1.51 -1.67
N TYR A 159 -11.84 2.12 -2.82
CA TYR A 159 -12.84 2.82 -3.63
C TYR A 159 -13.91 1.91 -4.23
N HIS A 160 -13.55 0.66 -4.58
CA HIS A 160 -14.51 -0.35 -5.02
C HIS A 160 -15.54 -0.64 -3.91
N TYR A 161 -15.09 -0.87 -2.68
CA TYR A 161 -15.99 -1.09 -1.54
C TYR A 161 -16.88 0.13 -1.26
N LEU A 162 -16.32 1.34 -1.28
CA LEU A 162 -17.07 2.58 -1.11
C LEU A 162 -18.15 2.73 -2.18
N GLN A 163 -17.81 2.56 -3.46
CA GLN A 163 -18.74 2.65 -4.58
C GLN A 163 -19.97 1.77 -4.36
N PHE A 164 -19.75 0.49 -4.03
CA PHE A 164 -20.85 -0.44 -3.85
C PHE A 164 -21.65 -0.13 -2.57
N ALA A 165 -20.98 0.19 -1.47
CA ALA A 165 -21.65 0.52 -0.22
C ALA A 165 -22.55 1.76 -0.37
N TYR A 166 -22.05 2.84 -0.97
CA TYR A 166 -22.84 4.04 -1.25
C TYR A 166 -24.01 3.76 -2.21
N TYR A 167 -23.79 2.94 -3.24
CA TYR A 167 -24.88 2.52 -4.11
C TYR A 167 -25.98 1.78 -3.35
N LYS A 168 -25.63 0.87 -2.44
CA LYS A 168 -26.60 0.15 -1.58
C LYS A 168 -27.33 1.06 -0.60
N LEU A 169 -26.70 2.16 -0.19
CA LEU A 169 -27.28 3.19 0.66
C LEU A 169 -28.10 4.23 -0.12
N ASN A 170 -28.23 4.08 -1.44
CA ASN A 170 -28.89 5.02 -2.34
C ASN A 170 -28.20 6.41 -2.37
N ASP A 171 -26.93 6.46 -1.99
CA ASP A 171 -26.07 7.64 -2.08
C ASP A 171 -25.28 7.61 -3.39
N VAL A 172 -25.96 7.90 -4.50
CA VAL A 172 -25.36 7.69 -5.83
C VAL A 172 -24.33 8.74 -6.18
N GLN A 173 -24.37 9.93 -5.59
CA GLN A 173 -23.33 10.94 -5.81
C GLN A 173 -21.97 10.45 -5.32
N ASP A 174 -21.91 9.98 -4.07
CA ASP A 174 -20.66 9.44 -3.54
C ASP A 174 -20.26 8.12 -4.20
N ALA A 175 -21.22 7.28 -4.60
CA ALA A 175 -20.92 6.09 -5.37
C ALA A 175 -20.23 6.41 -6.72
N VAL A 176 -20.70 7.44 -7.42
CA VAL A 176 -20.13 7.89 -8.71
C VAL A 176 -18.73 8.45 -8.49
N ARG A 177 -18.54 9.30 -7.48
CA ARG A 177 -17.21 9.84 -7.14
C ARG A 177 -16.22 8.74 -6.76
N SER A 178 -16.67 7.71 -6.05
CA SER A 178 -15.84 6.55 -5.71
C SER A 178 -15.44 5.75 -6.94
N VAL A 179 -16.34 5.47 -7.89
CA VAL A 179 -15.95 4.79 -9.14
C VAL A 179 -15.03 5.65 -10.01
N SER A 180 -15.27 6.97 -10.08
CA SER A 180 -14.35 7.87 -10.80
C SER A 180 -12.96 7.87 -10.18
N SER A 181 -12.87 7.83 -8.85
CA SER A 181 -11.60 7.70 -8.12
C SER A 181 -10.92 6.35 -8.37
N TYR A 182 -11.69 5.26 -8.37
CA TYR A 182 -11.19 3.92 -8.72
C TYR A 182 -10.50 3.92 -10.09
N MET A 183 -11.10 4.57 -11.10
CA MET A 183 -10.57 4.58 -12.46
C MET A 183 -9.20 5.24 -12.61
N LEU A 184 -8.74 6.04 -11.65
CA LEU A 184 -7.37 6.54 -11.63
C LEU A 184 -6.35 5.41 -11.43
N PHE A 185 -6.71 4.38 -10.68
CA PHE A 185 -5.80 3.33 -10.24
C PHE A 185 -5.90 2.06 -11.08
N ASP A 186 -7.09 1.78 -11.62
CA ASP A 186 -7.30 0.61 -12.48
C ASP A 186 -8.21 0.93 -13.68
N PRO A 187 -7.74 1.75 -14.64
CA PRO A 187 -8.55 2.16 -15.78
C PRO A 187 -8.92 0.99 -16.71
N GLY A 188 -8.24 -0.15 -16.59
CA GLY A 188 -8.49 -1.36 -17.39
C GLY A 188 -9.64 -2.23 -16.89
N ASP A 189 -10.21 -1.96 -15.72
CA ASP A 189 -11.32 -2.76 -15.19
C ASP A 189 -12.62 -2.48 -15.97
N THR A 190 -13.02 -3.46 -16.79
CA THR A 190 -14.23 -3.39 -17.61
C THR A 190 -15.53 -3.29 -16.80
N VAL A 191 -15.56 -3.83 -15.58
CA VAL A 191 -16.75 -3.78 -14.71
C VAL A 191 -16.96 -2.36 -14.20
N MET A 192 -15.88 -1.71 -13.76
CA MET A 192 -15.94 -0.31 -13.30
C MET A 192 -16.20 0.67 -14.44
N GLN A 193 -15.68 0.41 -15.64
CA GLN A 193 -16.06 1.15 -16.84
C GLN A 193 -17.57 1.05 -17.13
N GLN A 194 -18.15 -0.15 -17.05
CA GLN A 194 -19.59 -0.36 -17.23
C GLN A 194 -20.42 0.36 -16.16
N ASN A 195 -19.96 0.37 -14.90
CA ASN A 195 -20.61 1.12 -13.83
C ASN A 195 -20.66 2.62 -14.13
N LEU A 196 -19.57 3.21 -14.63
CA LEU A 196 -19.57 4.62 -15.06
C LEU A 196 -20.56 4.88 -16.20
N VAL A 197 -20.61 4.01 -17.20
CA VAL A 197 -21.58 4.12 -18.30
C VAL A 197 -23.01 4.05 -17.77
N TYR A 198 -23.28 3.13 -16.84
CA TYR A 198 -24.58 2.98 -16.18
C TYR A 198 -24.99 4.27 -15.45
N TYR A 199 -24.10 4.86 -14.66
CA TYR A 199 -24.40 6.10 -13.94
C TYR A 199 -24.59 7.29 -14.88
N ARG A 200 -23.77 7.42 -15.93
CA ARG A 200 -23.93 8.46 -16.96
C ARG A 200 -25.26 8.34 -17.67
N PHE A 201 -25.67 7.12 -18.04
CA PHE A 201 -26.95 6.87 -18.69
C PHE A 201 -28.15 7.27 -17.82
N HIS A 202 -28.06 7.02 -16.51
CA HIS A 202 -29.13 7.36 -15.56
C HIS A 202 -28.95 8.72 -14.86
N ARG A 203 -28.07 9.60 -15.35
CA ARG A 203 -27.73 10.86 -14.67
C ARG A 203 -28.94 11.74 -14.35
N GLU A 204 -29.93 11.81 -15.24
CA GLU A 204 -31.14 12.62 -15.03
C GLU A 204 -32.00 12.06 -13.90
N ARG A 205 -32.14 10.73 -13.82
CA ARG A 205 -32.89 10.05 -12.76
C ARG A 205 -32.30 10.33 -11.38
N TRP A 206 -30.97 10.33 -11.29
CA TRP A 206 -30.23 10.51 -10.05
C TRP A 206 -29.80 11.95 -9.79
N ARG A 207 -30.16 12.89 -10.67
CA ARG A 207 -29.77 14.31 -10.62
C ARG A 207 -28.25 14.51 -10.50
N LEU A 208 -27.50 13.66 -11.19
CA LEU A 208 -26.04 13.75 -11.25
C LEU A 208 -25.62 14.85 -12.21
N ARG A 209 -24.58 15.58 -11.84
CA ARG A 209 -23.93 16.60 -12.68
C ARG A 209 -22.58 16.08 -13.18
N GLU A 210 -21.98 16.77 -14.13
CA GLU A 210 -20.66 16.36 -14.65
C GLU A 210 -19.58 16.39 -13.56
N GLU A 211 -19.68 17.30 -12.58
CA GLU A 211 -18.73 17.38 -11.46
C GLU A 211 -18.80 16.14 -10.55
N ASP A 212 -19.96 15.44 -10.53
CA ASP A 212 -20.08 14.21 -9.73
C ASP A 212 -19.31 13.04 -10.34
N PHE A 213 -18.94 13.13 -11.63
CA PHE A 213 -18.09 12.16 -12.32
C PHE A 213 -16.61 12.48 -12.21
N GLU A 214 -16.22 13.54 -11.50
CA GLU A 214 -14.82 13.81 -11.23
C GLU A 214 -14.31 12.91 -10.09
N PRO A 215 -13.07 12.40 -10.19
CA PRO A 215 -12.42 11.71 -9.08
C PRO A 215 -12.30 12.62 -7.86
N ARG A 216 -12.29 12.03 -6.66
CA ARG A 216 -12.15 12.80 -5.43
C ARG A 216 -10.76 13.47 -5.33
N PRO A 217 -10.66 14.69 -4.76
CA PRO A 217 -9.41 15.45 -4.73
C PRO A 217 -8.23 14.70 -4.09
N GLU A 218 -8.48 13.97 -3.00
CA GLU A 218 -7.47 13.17 -2.32
C GLU A 218 -6.95 12.01 -3.18
N ALA A 219 -7.82 11.38 -3.97
CA ALA A 219 -7.46 10.34 -4.94
C ALA A 219 -6.55 10.91 -6.03
N VAL A 220 -6.92 12.07 -6.59
CA VAL A 220 -6.16 12.76 -7.63
C VAL A 220 -4.78 13.14 -7.11
N ARG A 221 -4.70 13.72 -5.90
CA ARG A 221 -3.44 14.10 -5.27
C ARG A 221 -2.51 12.91 -5.12
N TYR A 222 -3.02 11.82 -4.55
CA TYR A 222 -2.28 10.59 -4.35
C TYR A 222 -1.82 9.96 -5.68
N HIS A 223 -2.71 9.88 -6.68
CA HIS A 223 -2.39 9.36 -8.01
C HIS A 223 -1.29 10.18 -8.70
N ASN A 224 -1.42 11.51 -8.70
CA ASN A 224 -0.43 12.39 -9.32
C ASN A 224 0.93 12.29 -8.64
N GLN A 225 0.96 12.19 -7.30
CA GLN A 225 2.20 12.05 -6.53
C GLN A 225 2.91 10.73 -6.82
N THR A 226 2.19 9.61 -6.76
CA THR A 226 2.74 8.28 -7.05
C THR A 226 3.21 8.16 -8.50
N ALA A 227 2.43 8.68 -9.46
CA ALA A 227 2.80 8.68 -10.88
C ALA A 227 4.04 9.55 -11.15
N ALA A 228 4.15 10.71 -10.52
CA ALA A 228 5.32 11.59 -10.65
C ALA A 228 6.58 10.92 -10.07
N GLN A 229 6.50 10.33 -8.89
CA GLN A 229 7.62 9.63 -8.24
C GLN A 229 8.12 8.46 -9.09
N LYS A 230 7.22 7.65 -9.66
CA LYS A 230 7.59 6.54 -10.56
C LYS A 230 8.31 7.03 -11.80
N LYS A 231 7.79 8.08 -12.45
CA LYS A 231 8.43 8.71 -13.63
C LYS A 231 9.80 9.29 -13.30
N MET A 232 9.95 9.95 -12.15
CA MET A 232 11.23 10.49 -11.69
C MET A 232 12.24 9.38 -11.41
N LEU A 233 11.83 8.29 -10.77
CA LEU A 233 12.70 7.13 -10.52
C LEU A 233 13.14 6.47 -11.83
N GLU A 234 12.23 6.30 -12.78
CA GLU A 234 12.54 5.75 -14.10
C GLU A 234 13.55 6.61 -14.84
N PHE A 235 13.32 7.93 -14.88
CA PHE A 235 14.27 8.89 -15.45
C PHE A 235 15.63 8.81 -14.76
N ALA A 236 15.66 8.83 -13.42
CA ALA A 236 16.90 8.77 -12.66
C ALA A 236 17.70 7.49 -12.96
N ARG A 237 17.03 6.33 -13.08
CA ARG A 237 17.68 5.07 -13.46
C ARG A 237 18.22 5.08 -14.88
N GLN A 238 17.56 5.75 -15.82
CA GLN A 238 17.99 5.80 -17.22
C GLN A 238 19.17 6.75 -17.46
N TYR A 239 19.32 7.81 -16.66
CA TYR A 239 20.24 8.91 -16.96
C TYR A 239 21.27 9.23 -15.87
N LEU A 240 21.13 8.68 -14.66
CA LEU A 240 22.03 8.94 -13.53
C LEU A 240 22.83 7.71 -13.08
N GLN A 241 22.63 6.55 -13.71
CA GLN A 241 23.48 5.39 -13.46
C GLN A 241 24.80 5.55 -14.23
N ASP A 242 25.91 5.17 -13.59
CA ASP A 242 27.22 5.19 -14.20
C ASP A 242 27.21 4.30 -15.47
N ASP A 243 27.60 4.84 -16.62
CA ASP A 243 27.82 4.07 -17.85
C ASP A 243 29.01 3.12 -17.61
N ASP A 244 28.74 1.92 -17.10
CA ASP A 244 29.73 0.83 -17.01
C ASP A 244 30.05 0.19 -18.39
N ASP A 245 29.53 0.77 -19.49
CA ASP A 245 29.90 0.40 -20.84
C ASP A 245 30.96 1.36 -21.38
N GLU A 246 32.15 0.82 -21.69
CA GLU A 246 33.25 1.47 -22.40
C GLU A 246 32.75 2.49 -23.43
N VAL A 247 33.01 3.78 -23.20
CA VAL A 247 32.86 4.81 -24.22
C VAL A 247 33.88 4.52 -25.32
N PRO A 248 33.48 4.11 -26.55
CA PRO A 248 34.36 4.31 -27.69
C PRO A 248 34.39 5.82 -27.91
N ASP A 249 35.59 6.38 -27.99
CA ASP A 249 35.85 7.78 -28.30
C ASP A 249 34.99 8.27 -29.48
N VAL A 250 33.89 8.97 -29.18
CA VAL A 250 33.17 9.77 -30.16
C VAL A 250 33.02 11.16 -29.57
N GLY A 251 33.83 12.06 -30.11
CA GLY A 251 34.06 13.40 -29.59
C GLY A 251 32.80 14.19 -29.22
N CYS A 252 32.96 15.00 -28.18
CA CYS A 252 32.03 16.00 -27.68
C CYS A 252 31.18 16.63 -28.79
N ARG A 253 29.87 16.38 -28.76
CA ARG A 253 28.92 17.00 -29.70
C ARG A 253 28.17 18.20 -29.14
N TRP A 254 28.36 18.55 -27.86
CA TRP A 254 27.79 19.75 -27.26
C TRP A 254 28.69 20.29 -26.15
N CYS A 255 29.76 20.99 -26.53
CA CYS A 255 30.37 22.00 -25.68
C CYS A 255 29.79 23.36 -26.08
N PHE A 256 29.17 24.06 -25.13
CA PHE A 256 29.02 25.51 -25.13
C PHE A 256 29.91 26.08 -24.04
#